data_AF-A0A950C4R3-F1
#
_entry.id   AF-A0A950C4R3-F1
#
_cell.length_a   1.000
_cell.length_b   1.000
_cell.length_c   1.000
_cell.angle_alpha   90.00
_cell.angle_beta   90.00
_cell.angle_gamma   90.00
#
_symmetry.space_group_name_H-M   'P 1'
#
loop_
_entity.id
_entity.type
_entity.pdbx_description
1 polymer ?
#
loop_
_entity_poly.entity_id
_entity_poly.type
_entity_poly.pdbx_seq_one_letter_code
_entity_poly.pdbx_strand_id
1 'polypeptide(L)'
;MGPGVADGQQLRRLSISRGIGMDSSFGVQLRDVSGTGGFAAPGLNLAAIVPIRFSNLNELYLTYGSPASTATLDRFLLKYVFNIGSGSGV
;
A
#
# COMPACT_ATOMS: atom_id res chain seq x y z
N MET A 1 9.56 -18.81 35.35
CA MET A 1 8.70 -17.87 34.62
C MET A 1 9.59 -16.85 33.95
N GLY A 2 9.77 -16.93 32.62
CA GLY A 2 10.47 -15.89 31.86
C GLY A 2 9.53 -14.70 31.62
N PRO A 3 10.03 -13.46 31.56
CA PRO A 3 9.20 -12.29 31.28
C PRO A 3 8.48 -12.50 29.95
N GLY A 4 7.17 -12.26 29.93
CA GLY A 4 6.35 -12.33 28.71
C GLY A 4 6.89 -11.35 27.68
N VAL A 5 7.64 -11.87 26.71
CA VAL A 5 8.11 -11.07 25.58
C VAL A 5 6.85 -10.64 24.84
N ALA A 6 6.62 -9.33 24.74
CA ALA A 6 5.50 -8.82 23.97
C ALA A 6 5.69 -9.29 22.51
N ASP A 7 4.84 -10.19 22.04
CA ASP A 7 4.77 -10.61 20.63
C ASP A 7 4.16 -9.48 19.78
N GLY A 8 4.79 -8.31 19.75
CA GLY A 8 4.33 -7.19 18.94
C GLY A 8 4.47 -7.48 17.45
N GLN A 9 3.57 -6.90 16.64
CA GLN A 9 3.73 -6.82 15.19
C GLN A 9 4.07 -5.39 14.77
N GLN A 10 5.13 -5.23 14.00
CA GLN A 10 5.55 -3.94 13.46
C GLN A 10 5.37 -3.91 11.94
N LEU A 11 4.81 -2.81 11.44
CA LEU A 11 4.62 -2.58 10.02
C LEU A 11 5.42 -1.36 9.59
N ARG A 12 6.33 -1.55 8.64
CA ARG A 12 7.17 -0.50 8.06
C ARG A 12 6.85 -0.36 6.59
N ARG A 13 6.74 0.88 6.10
CA ARG A 13 6.48 1.16 4.69
C ARG A 13 7.37 2.29 4.20
N LEU A 14 8.03 2.05 3.08
CA LEU A 14 8.75 3.06 2.30
C LEU A 14 8.10 3.16 0.93
N SER A 15 7.88 4.39 0.45
CA SER A 15 7.31 4.65 -0.87
C SER A 15 8.10 5.76 -1.53
N ILE A 16 8.47 5.54 -2.79
CA ILE A 16 9.06 6.56 -3.65
C ILE A 16 8.23 6.61 -4.92
N SER A 17 7.86 7.81 -5.35
CA SER A 17 7.04 8.02 -6.54
C SER A 17 7.51 9.21 -7.35
N ARG A 18 7.27 9.16 -8.65
CA ARG A 18 7.54 10.24 -9.61
C ARG A 18 6.32 10.49 -10.48
N GLY A 19 5.98 11.76 -10.68
CA GLY A 19 4.96 12.16 -11.65
C GLY A 19 5.37 11.79 -13.07
N ILE A 20 4.48 11.15 -13.81
CA ILE A 20 4.67 10.79 -15.23
C ILE A 20 3.72 11.56 -16.16
N GLY A 21 2.78 12.30 -15.57
CA GLY A 21 1.86 13.21 -16.25
C GLY A 21 1.24 14.19 -15.25
N MET A 22 0.27 15.00 -15.70
CA MET A 22 -0.44 15.95 -14.82
C MET A 22 -1.27 15.25 -13.75
N ASP A 23 -1.81 14.07 -14.09
CA ASP A 23 -2.77 13.34 -13.25
C ASP A 23 -2.31 11.92 -12.90
N SER A 24 -1.05 11.57 -13.20
CA SER A 24 -0.53 10.23 -12.97
C SER A 24 0.88 10.24 -12.41
N SER A 25 1.14 9.29 -11.52
CA SER A 25 2.50 9.01 -11.05
C SER A 25 2.81 7.53 -11.17
N PHE A 26 4.09 7.21 -11.10
CA PHE A 26 4.59 5.86 -10.97
C PHE A 26 5.39 5.78 -9.68
N GLY A 27 5.19 4.73 -8.91
CA GLY A 27 5.91 4.55 -7.66
C GLY A 27 6.30 3.11 -7.38
N VAL A 28 7.24 2.96 -6.47
CA VAL A 28 7.66 1.69 -5.90
C VAL A 28 7.48 1.77 -4.39
N GLN A 29 6.91 0.72 -3.82
CA GLN A 29 6.63 0.59 -2.41
C GLN A 29 7.30 -0.66 -1.85
N LEU A 30 8.00 -0.48 -0.74
CA LEU A 30 8.49 -1.56 0.09
C LEU A 30 7.67 -1.59 1.39
N ARG A 31 7.10 -2.74 1.72
CA ARG A 31 6.41 -2.97 2.98
C ARG A 31 7.04 -4.16 3.69
N ASP A 32 7.44 -3.95 4.93
CA ASP A 32 7.99 -4.97 5.80
C ASP A 32 7.07 -5.17 7.01
N VAL A 33 6.74 -6.42 7.30
CA VAL A 33 5.94 -6.82 8.46
C VAL A 33 6.77 -7.80 9.28
N SER A 34 7.14 -7.40 10.50
CA SER A 34 7.88 -8.23 11.45
C SER A 34 7.03 -8.57 12.67
N GLY A 35 7.32 -9.72 13.29
CA GLY A 35 6.59 -10.20 14.46
C GLY A 35 5.24 -10.88 14.14
N THR A 36 4.86 -11.83 15.00
CA THR A 36 3.74 -12.76 14.76
C THR A 36 2.49 -12.50 15.60
N GLY A 37 2.51 -11.58 16.56
CA GLY A 37 1.31 -11.33 17.39
C GLY A 37 0.30 -10.35 16.79
N GLY A 38 0.25 -10.24 15.45
CA GLY A 38 -0.75 -9.45 14.72
C GLY A 38 -1.47 -10.26 13.65
N PHE A 39 -2.35 -9.61 12.87
CA PHE A 39 -3.20 -10.27 11.88
C PHE A 39 -2.56 -10.43 10.48
N ALA A 40 -1.40 -9.81 10.25
CA ALA A 40 -0.69 -9.97 8.99
C ALA A 40 0.38 -11.06 9.12
N ALA A 41 0.55 -11.88 8.08
CA ALA A 41 1.69 -12.77 8.02
C ALA A 41 2.99 -11.94 7.87
N PRO A 42 4.06 -12.25 8.62
CA PRO A 42 5.35 -11.58 8.47
C PRO A 42 5.89 -11.74 7.04
N GLY A 43 6.55 -10.70 6.54
CA GLY A 43 7.06 -10.71 5.18
C GLY A 43 7.50 -9.35 4.66
N LEU A 44 8.43 -9.41 3.70
CA LEU A 44 8.90 -8.27 2.93
C LEU A 44 8.23 -8.26 1.56
N ASN A 45 7.66 -7.11 1.20
CA ASN A 45 6.80 -6.96 0.03
C ASN A 45 7.28 -5.79 -0.82
N LEU A 46 7.57 -6.06 -2.08
CA LEU A 46 7.93 -5.04 -3.05
C LEU A 46 6.80 -4.91 -4.07
N ALA A 47 6.33 -3.69 -4.32
CA ALA A 47 5.26 -3.43 -5.27
C ALA A 47 5.53 -2.20 -6.12
N ALA A 48 5.12 -2.25 -7.39
CA ALA A 48 4.95 -1.09 -8.24
C ALA A 48 3.51 -0.58 -8.11
N ILE A 49 3.33 0.74 -8.14
CA ILE A 49 2.02 1.40 -8.08
C ILE A 49 1.88 2.46 -9.16
N VAL A 50 0.69 2.54 -9.75
CA VAL A 50 0.27 3.59 -10.68
C VAL A 50 -1.05 4.19 -10.18
N PRO A 51 -1.00 5.34 -9.48
CA PRO A 51 -2.19 6.15 -9.26
C PRO A 51 -2.55 6.95 -10.52
N ILE A 52 -3.85 7.02 -10.78
CA ILE A 52 -4.49 7.79 -11.84
C ILE A 52 -5.54 8.65 -11.16
N ARG A 53 -5.42 9.97 -11.29
CA ARG A 53 -6.42 10.94 -10.84
C ARG A 53 -7.36 11.27 -12.00
N PHE A 54 -8.65 11.33 -11.72
CA PHE A 54 -9.67 11.74 -12.68
C PHE A 54 -10.03 13.21 -12.47
N SER A 55 -10.61 13.84 -13.50
CA SER A 55 -11.04 15.25 -13.45
C SER A 55 -12.06 15.55 -12.36
N ASN A 56 -12.85 14.55 -11.95
CA ASN A 56 -13.80 14.63 -10.85
C ASN A 56 -13.17 14.41 -9.47
N LEU A 57 -11.83 14.51 -9.37
CA LEU A 57 -11.02 14.27 -8.18
C LEU A 57 -11.02 12.83 -7.66
N ASN A 58 -11.73 11.89 -8.31
CA ASN A 58 -11.63 10.48 -7.96
C ASN A 58 -10.24 9.93 -8.30
N GLU A 59 -9.87 8.81 -7.69
CA GLU A 59 -8.56 8.22 -7.87
C GLU A 59 -8.65 6.70 -8.08
N LEU A 60 -7.89 6.19 -9.05
CA LEU A 60 -7.68 4.77 -9.28
C LEU A 60 -6.23 4.42 -9.00
N TYR A 61 -6.00 3.38 -8.23
CA TYR A 61 -4.67 2.87 -7.90
C TYR A 61 -4.54 1.44 -8.42
N LEU A 62 -3.56 1.23 -9.29
CA LEU A 62 -3.14 -0.08 -9.77
C LEU A 62 -1.85 -0.46 -9.03
N THR A 63 -1.84 -1.56 -8.30
CA THR A 63 -0.63 -2.03 -7.60
C THR A 63 -0.32 -3.47 -7.99
N TYR A 64 0.90 -3.73 -8.44
CA TYR A 64 1.41 -5.07 -8.70
C TYR A 64 2.64 -5.32 -7.85
N GLY A 65 2.71 -6.43 -7.13
CA GLY A 65 3.84 -6.69 -6.25
C GLY A 65 3.98 -8.12 -5.80
N SER A 66 5.08 -8.36 -5.09
CA SER A 66 5.45 -9.64 -4.54
C SER A 66 4.43 -10.12 -3.49
N PRO A 67 4.47 -11.42 -3.15
CA PRO A 67 3.69 -11.98 -2.06
C PRO A 67 3.80 -11.19 -0.77
N ALA A 68 2.68 -11.10 -0.03
CA ALA A 68 2.56 -10.45 1.28
C ALA A 68 3.40 -11.13 2.40
N SER A 69 3.70 -12.41 2.17
CA SER A 69 4.35 -13.38 3.05
C SER A 69 4.70 -14.63 2.22
N THR A 70 5.48 -15.55 2.80
CA THR A 70 5.84 -16.85 2.21
C THR A 70 4.64 -17.74 1.85
N ALA A 71 3.45 -17.43 2.36
CA ALA A 71 2.21 -18.17 2.09
C ALA A 71 1.31 -17.51 1.01
N THR A 72 1.76 -16.43 0.37
CA THR A 72 0.96 -15.68 -0.61
C THR A 72 1.54 -15.78 -2.02
N LEU A 73 0.71 -15.58 -3.03
CA LEU A 73 1.14 -15.40 -4.43
C LEU A 73 1.39 -13.91 -4.73
N ASP A 74 1.93 -13.64 -5.93
CA ASP A 74 2.01 -12.28 -6.47
C ASP A 74 0.65 -11.59 -6.43
N ARG A 75 0.67 -10.30 -6.09
CA ARG A 75 -0.53 -9.51 -5.80
C ARG A 75 -0.75 -8.49 -6.88
N PHE A 76 -1.92 -8.55 -7.51
CA PHE A 76 -2.49 -7.44 -8.27
C PHE A 76 -3.66 -6.84 -7.48
N LEU A 77 -3.60 -5.55 -7.20
CA LEU A 77 -4.61 -4.82 -6.43
C LEU A 77 -5.14 -3.65 -7.24
N LEU A 78 -6.47 -3.55 -7.28
CA LEU A 78 -7.21 -2.42 -7.82
C LEU A 78 -7.89 -1.70 -6.65
N LYS A 79 -7.61 -0.41 -6.47
CA LYS A 79 -8.31 0.42 -5.48
C LYS A 79 -8.88 1.65 -6.17
N TYR A 80 -10.18 1.83 -6.06
CA TYR A 80 -10.86 3.05 -6.50
C TYR A 80 -11.31 3.85 -5.28
N VAL A 81 -11.05 5.16 -5.27
CA VAL A 81 -11.49 6.10 -4.24
C VAL A 81 -12.50 7.05 -4.87
N PHE A 82 -13.74 6.97 -4.38
CA PHE A 82 -14.79 7.94 -4.71
C PHE A 82 -14.69 9.11 -3.73
N ASN A 83 -14.58 10.32 -4.25
CA ASN A 83 -14.65 11.53 -3.45
C ASN A 83 -16.06 12.11 -3.58
N ILE A 84 -16.84 12.07 -2.49
CA ILE A 84 -18.20 12.60 -2.44
C ILE A 84 -18.13 13.94 -1.69
N GLY A 85 -18.39 15.05 -2.40
CA GLY A 85 -18.36 16.40 -1.83
C GLY A 85 -17.60 17.48 -2.63
N SER A 86 -17.42 17.34 -3.94
CA SER A 86 -16.85 18.42 -4.77
C SER A 86 -17.89 19.48 -5.11
N GLY A 87 -18.27 20.26 -4.09
CA GLY A 87 -19.09 21.45 -4.22
C GLY A 87 -18.75 22.44 -3.12
N SER A 88 -18.15 23.56 -3.51
CA SER A 88 -17.77 24.73 -2.70
C SER A 88 -16.41 24.67 -2.01
N GLY A 89 -15.43 25.25 -2.72
CA GLY A 89 -14.13 25.66 -2.22
C GLY A 89 -13.44 26.41 -3.33
N VAL A 90 -13.67 27.73 -3.35
CA VAL A 90 -12.82 28.75 -3.99
C VAL A 90 -11.33 28.48 -3.83
#